data_AF-A0A1H0KL89-F1
#
_entry.id   AF-A0A1H0KL89-F1
#
_cell.length_a   1.000
_cell.length_b   1.000
_cell.length_c   1.000
_cell.angle_alpha   90.00
_cell.angle_beta   90.00
_cell.angle_gamma   90.00
#
_symmetry.space_group_name_H-M   'P 1'
#
loop_
_entity.id
_entity.type
_entity.pdbx_description
1 polymer ?
#
loop_
_entity_poly.entity_id
_entity_poly.type
_entity_poly.pdbx_seq_one_letter_code
_entity_poly.pdbx_strand_id
1 'polypeptide(L)'
;MPAARPLPETGSIFLDARGRDRALRVSWHQDAGMVVLSLWRDNICTGSFRLAVDEVPQLIGTLRDALDQAYSETRPLYANGA
;
A
#
# COMPACT_ATOMS: atom_id res chain seq x y z
N MET A 1 -7.82 -15.99 26.50
CA MET A 1 -7.60 -16.17 25.05
C MET A 1 -8.24 -14.98 24.36
N PRO A 2 -7.50 -14.04 23.75
CA PRO A 2 -8.17 -12.99 22.99
C PRO A 2 -8.84 -13.66 21.79
N ALA A 3 -10.16 -13.51 21.67
CA ALA A 3 -10.90 -14.00 20.52
C ALA A 3 -10.36 -13.32 19.26
N ALA A 4 -10.02 -14.12 18.24
CA ALA A 4 -9.68 -13.59 16.93
C ALA A 4 -10.88 -12.77 16.45
N ARG A 5 -10.72 -11.44 16.35
CA ARG A 5 -11.74 -10.58 15.74
C ARG A 5 -11.80 -10.95 14.25
N PRO A 6 -13.01 -11.07 13.66
CA PRO A 6 -13.14 -11.30 12.23
C PRO A 6 -12.35 -10.25 11.46
N LEU A 7 -11.67 -10.69 10.39
CA LEU A 7 -10.92 -9.80 9.52
C LEU A 7 -11.86 -8.71 9.00
N PRO A 8 -11.54 -7.42 9.18
CA PRO A 8 -12.37 -6.36 8.64
C PRO A 8 -12.50 -6.55 7.12
N GLU A 9 -13.74 -6.50 6.62
CA GLU A 9 -14.13 -6.81 5.24
C GLU A 9 -13.71 -5.75 4.22
N THR A 10 -12.62 -5.05 4.47
CA THR A 10 -12.10 -4.06 3.54
C THR A 10 -10.60 -4.17 3.64
N GLY A 11 -9.99 -4.68 2.58
CA GLY A 11 -8.56 -4.83 2.48
C GLY A 11 -8.17 -4.91 1.02
N SER A 12 -7.01 -4.37 0.68
CA SER A 12 -6.41 -4.57 -0.65
C SER A 12 -5.13 -5.36 -0.49
N ILE A 13 -4.86 -6.25 -1.44
CA ILE A 13 -3.62 -7.03 -1.49
C ILE A 13 -2.86 -6.60 -2.74
N PHE A 14 -1.62 -6.18 -2.55
CA PHE A 14 -0.68 -5.84 -3.61
C PHE A 14 0.45 -6.88 -3.62
N LEU A 15 0.75 -7.44 -4.80
CA LEU A 15 1.84 -8.40 -4.94
C LEU A 15 3.18 -7.67 -5.05
N ASP A 16 4.20 -8.19 -4.37
CA ASP A 16 5.56 -7.65 -4.48
C ASP A 16 6.15 -8.02 -5.84
N ALA A 17 6.70 -7.03 -6.55
CA ALA A 17 7.35 -7.21 -7.85
C ALA A 17 8.55 -8.18 -7.81
N ARG A 18 9.14 -8.42 -6.62
CA ARG A 18 10.24 -9.38 -6.42
C ARG A 18 9.76 -10.84 -6.49
N GLY A 19 8.44 -11.08 -6.51
CA GLY A 19 7.83 -12.41 -6.52
C GLY A 19 7.97 -13.19 -5.21
N ARG A 20 7.75 -14.52 -5.29
CA ARG A 20 7.83 -15.49 -4.16
C ARG A 20 6.80 -15.27 -3.06
N ASP A 21 5.53 -15.16 -3.44
CA ASP A 21 4.39 -15.10 -2.50
C ASP A 21 4.52 -13.98 -1.46
N ARG A 22 5.21 -12.90 -1.83
CA ARG A 22 5.30 -11.68 -1.04
C ARG A 22 4.17 -10.75 -1.41
N ALA A 23 3.52 -10.20 -0.39
CA ALA A 23 2.41 -9.29 -0.58
C ALA A 23 2.38 -8.20 0.48
N LEU A 24 1.91 -7.01 0.08
CA LEU A 24 1.46 -5.98 0.98
C LEU A 24 -0.06 -6.14 1.16
N ARG A 25 -0.52 -6.35 2.39
CA ARG A 25 -1.94 -6.32 2.74
C ARG A 25 -2.26 -5.02 3.45
N VAL A 26 -3.25 -4.32 2.94
CA VAL A 26 -3.83 -3.11 3.56
C VAL A 26 -5.14 -3.52 4.22
N SER A 27 -5.37 -3.09 5.45
CA SER A 27 -6.61 -3.37 6.20
C SER A 27 -7.05 -2.14 6.98
N TRP A 28 -8.36 -1.89 7.07
CA TRP A 28 -8.91 -0.75 7.79
C TRP A 28 -9.56 -1.20 9.10
N HIS A 29 -9.31 -0.45 10.17
CA HIS A 29 -9.94 -0.62 11.46
C HIS A 29 -10.66 0.67 11.83
N GLN A 30 -11.91 0.81 11.38
CA GLN A 30 -12.71 2.02 11.55
C GLN A 30 -12.89 2.38 13.02
N ASP A 31 -13.18 1.40 13.87
CA ASP A 31 -13.34 1.58 15.32
C ASP A 31 -12.07 2.12 16.00
N ALA A 32 -10.89 1.86 15.42
CA ALA A 32 -9.61 2.29 15.95
C ALA A 32 -9.07 3.55 15.25
N GLY A 33 -9.71 4.02 14.18
CA GLY A 33 -9.20 5.13 13.36
C GLY A 33 -7.86 4.81 12.69
N MET A 34 -7.62 3.55 12.32
CA MET A 34 -6.31 3.09 11.84
C MET A 34 -6.39 2.35 10.50
N VAL A 35 -5.35 2.53 9.68
CA VAL A 35 -5.03 1.71 8.52
C VAL A 35 -3.77 0.91 8.82
N VAL A 36 -3.80 -0.39 8.61
CA VAL A 36 -2.66 -1.27 8.83
C VAL A 36 -2.13 -1.74 7.50
N LEU A 37 -0.86 -1.46 7.26
CA LEU A 37 -0.08 -1.94 6.13
C LEU A 37 0.82 -3.06 6.61
N SER A 38 0.66 -4.27 6.10
CA SER A 38 1.39 -5.45 6.57
C SER A 38 2.10 -6.18 5.44
N LEU A 39 3.36 -6.54 5.66
CA LEU A 39 4.19 -7.29 4.72
C LEU A 39 4.08 -8.78 5.01
N TRP A 40 3.64 -9.54 4.03
CA TRP A 40 3.45 -10.98 4.12
C TRP A 40 4.45 -11.69 3.22
N ARG A 41 4.87 -12.87 3.67
CA ARG A 41 5.59 -13.86 2.88
C ARG A 41 4.91 -15.20 3.12
N ASP A 42 4.43 -15.81 2.04
CA ASP A 42 3.56 -16.99 2.12
C ASP A 42 2.35 -16.67 3.01
N ASN A 43 2.21 -17.35 4.15
CA ASN A 43 1.16 -17.10 5.14
C ASN A 43 1.68 -16.48 6.45
N ILE A 44 2.87 -15.89 6.43
CA ILE A 44 3.51 -15.30 7.61
C ILE A 44 3.58 -13.78 7.45
N CYS A 45 3.05 -13.05 8.43
CA CYS A 45 3.27 -11.61 8.53
C CYS A 45 4.69 -11.35 9.04
N THR A 46 5.49 -10.66 8.21
CA THR A 46 6.90 -10.35 8.46
C THR A 46 7.12 -8.93 8.96
N GLY A 47 6.10 -8.07 8.87
CA GLY A 47 6.15 -6.70 9.36
C GLY A 47 4.79 -6.02 9.26
N SER A 48 4.56 -5.01 10.09
CA SER A 48 3.33 -4.22 10.08
C SER A 48 3.61 -2.77 10.43
N PHE A 49 2.90 -1.87 9.78
CA PHE A 49 2.92 -0.43 10.01
C PHE A 49 1.49 0.03 10.25
N ARG A 50 1.28 0.83 11.29
CA ARG A 50 -0.03 1.39 11.65
C ARG A 50 0.00 2.87 11.29
N LEU A 51 -0.91 3.28 10.41
CA LEU A 51 -1.09 4.65 9.97
C LEU A 51 -2.42 5.16 10.52
N ALA A 52 -2.44 6.36 11.08
CA ALA A 52 -3.71 6.96 11.48
C ALA A 52 -4.54 7.33 10.24
N VAL A 53 -5.86 7.22 10.33
CA VAL A 53 -6.76 7.44 9.17
C VAL A 53 -6.64 8.87 8.61
N ASP A 54 -6.37 9.85 9.44
CA ASP A 54 -6.14 11.25 9.08
C ASP A 54 -4.83 11.48 8.31
N GLU A 55 -3.85 10.57 8.43
CA GLU A 55 -2.59 10.62 7.67
C GLU A 55 -2.68 9.88 6.31
N VAL A 56 -3.74 9.10 6.07
CA VAL A 56 -3.95 8.39 4.80
C VAL A 56 -3.96 9.31 3.58
N PRO A 57 -4.61 10.50 3.59
CA PRO A 57 -4.56 11.43 2.48
C PRO A 57 -3.13 11.86 2.10
N GLN A 58 -2.24 12.02 3.09
CA GLN A 58 -0.84 12.37 2.85
C GLN A 58 -0.08 11.22 2.16
N LEU A 59 -0.33 9.97 2.58
CA LEU A 59 0.23 8.80 1.91
C LEU A 59 -0.25 8.71 0.45
N ILE A 60 -1.54 8.93 0.19
CA ILE A 60 -2.11 8.93 -1.17
C ILE A 60 -1.46 10.02 -2.02
N GLY A 61 -1.30 11.24 -1.50
CA GLY A 61 -0.62 12.33 -2.18
C GLY A 61 0.81 11.95 -2.58
N THR A 62 1.57 11.38 -1.64
CA THR A 62 2.94 10.91 -1.88
C THR A 62 3.01 9.87 -3.01
N LEU A 63 2.09 8.91 -3.03
CA LEU A 63 2.05 7.87 -4.08
C LEU A 63 1.66 8.46 -5.45
N ARG A 64 0.75 9.44 -5.47
CA ARG A 64 0.36 10.13 -6.70
C ARG A 64 1.50 10.97 -7.27
N ASP A 65 2.18 11.74 -6.43
CA ASP A 65 3.32 12.56 -6.85
C ASP A 65 4.45 11.68 -7.40
N ALA A 66 4.70 10.52 -6.79
CA ALA A 66 5.67 9.54 -7.30
C ALA A 66 5.25 8.98 -8.67
N LEU A 67 3.96 8.71 -8.88
CA LEU A 67 3.43 8.26 -10.17
C LEU A 67 3.60 9.33 -11.26
N ASP A 68 3.27 10.58 -10.95
CA ASP A 68 3.39 11.70 -11.89
C ASP A 68 4.85 11.95 -12.30
N GLN A 69 5.79 11.81 -11.35
CA GLN A 69 7.23 11.88 -11.61
C GLN A 69 7.67 10.74 -12.55
N ALA A 70 7.27 9.50 -12.26
CA ALA A 70 7.63 8.35 -13.08
C ALA A 70 7.15 8.50 -14.54
N TYR A 71 5.94 9.01 -14.77
CA TYR A 71 5.45 9.27 -16.13
C TYR A 71 6.15 10.44 -16.82
N SER A 72 6.54 11.47 -16.06
CA SER A 72 7.29 12.61 -16.59
C SER A 72 8.68 12.21 -17.08
N GLU A 73 9.35 11.32 -16.35
CA GLU A 73 10.66 10.76 -16.75
C GLU A 73 10.54 9.76 -17.91
N THR A 74 9.45 8.98 -17.95
CA THR A 74 9.23 7.96 -18.99
C THR A 74 8.72 8.57 -20.30
N ARG A 75 8.21 9.81 -20.30
CA ARG A 75 7.83 10.54 -21.51
C ARG A 75 9.12 10.85 -22.29
N PRO A 76 9.44 10.08 -23.35
CA PRO A 76 10.69 10.30 -24.05
C PRO A 76 10.57 11.62 -24.80
N LEU A 77 11.72 12.21 -25.07
CA LEU A 77 11.99 13.43 -25.85
C LEU A 77 11.44 13.43 -27.29
N TYR A 78 10.36 12.70 -27.61
CA TYR A 78 9.67 12.73 -28.90
C TYR A 78 8.72 13.92 -29.07
N ALA A 79 8.71 14.87 -28.13
CA ALA A 79 7.99 16.13 -28.30
C ALA A 79 8.87 17.27 -28.86
N ASN A 80 10.16 17.04 -29.16
CA ASN A 80 11.02 18.06 -29.77
C ASN A 80 12.03 17.46 -30.77
N GLY A 81 11.75 17.61 -32.06
CA GLY A 81 12.80 17.76 -33.08
C GLY A 81 12.79 16.80 -34.27
N ALA A 82 11.87 16.99 -35.21
CA ALA A 82 12.13 17.10 -36.67
C ALA A 82 10.84 17.51 -37.39
#